data_AF-A0A0F9GAQ2-F1
#
_entry.id   AF-A0A0F9GAQ2-F1
#
_cell.length_a   1.000
_cell.length_b   1.000
_cell.length_c   1.000
_cell.angle_alpha   90.00
_cell.angle_beta   90.00
_cell.angle_gamma   90.00
#
_symmetry.space_group_name_H-M   'P 1'
#
loop_
_entity.id
_entity.type
_entity.pdbx_description
1 polymer ?
#
loop_
_entity_poly.entity_id
_entity_poly.type
_entity_poly.pdbx_seq_one_letter_code
_entity_poly.pdbx_strand_id
1 'polypeptide(L)'
;MVINSEMFYRMTNWAEDTFPQRTNHSILTHLRRELDEIEAKPNDIEEWADAILLFMHGLREQGFDIHNLSTALEKKFAINQKRKWGKPDEHGVVEHKEDG
;
A
#
# COMPACT_ATOMS: atom_id res chain seq x y z
N MET A 1 3.60 3.19 -13.85
CA MET A 1 3.97 2.73 -12.50
C MET A 1 5.31 2.03 -12.59
N VAL A 2 6.27 2.31 -11.70
CA VAL A 2 7.66 1.80 -11.80
C VAL A 2 7.75 0.30 -11.48
N ILE A 3 6.79 -0.25 -10.73
CA ILE A 3 6.66 -1.69 -10.49
C ILE A 3 5.94 -2.32 -11.68
N ASN A 4 6.66 -3.18 -12.42
CA ASN A 4 6.10 -3.98 -13.50
C ASN A 4 5.64 -5.36 -12.99
N SER A 5 5.00 -6.14 -13.87
CA SER A 5 4.48 -7.47 -13.53
C SER A 5 5.58 -8.44 -13.09
N GLU A 6 6.72 -8.46 -13.77
CA GLU A 6 7.85 -9.33 -13.44
C GLU A 6 8.33 -9.08 -12.01
N MET A 7 8.54 -7.81 -11.64
CA MET A 7 8.97 -7.42 -10.32
C MET A 7 7.94 -7.82 -9.26
N PHE A 8 6.65 -7.53 -9.50
CA PHE A 8 5.56 -7.90 -8.59
C PHE A 8 5.58 -9.41 -8.31
N TYR A 9 5.53 -10.24 -9.37
CA TYR A 9 5.50 -11.69 -9.22
C TYR A 9 6.76 -12.25 -8.56
N ARG A 10 7.94 -11.71 -8.88
CA ARG A 10 9.18 -12.13 -8.23
C ARG A 10 9.13 -11.95 -6.72
N MET A 11 8.67 -10.78 -6.25
CA MET A 11 8.62 -10.47 -4.82
C MET A 11 7.54 -11.28 -4.11
N THR A 12 6.35 -11.38 -4.71
CA THR A 12 5.24 -12.09 -4.08
C THR A 12 5.41 -13.60 -4.09
N ASN A 13 5.99 -14.19 -5.14
CA ASN A 13 6.27 -15.63 -5.20
C ASN A 13 7.35 -16.00 -4.18
N TRP A 14 8.40 -15.17 -4.05
CA TRP A 14 9.42 -15.40 -3.02
C TRP A 14 8.81 -15.35 -1.60
N ALA A 15 7.89 -14.41 -1.33
CA ALA A 15 7.19 -14.35 -0.07
C ALA A 15 6.24 -15.55 0.14
N GLU A 16 5.57 -16.00 -0.93
CA GLU A 16 4.78 -17.24 -1.01
C GLU A 16 5.56 -18.43 -0.48
N ASP A 17 6.74 -18.66 -1.03
CA ASP A 17 7.61 -19.78 -0.71
C ASP A 17 8.30 -19.65 0.66
N THR A 18 8.73 -18.43 1.02
CA THR A 18 9.52 -18.18 2.24
C THR A 18 8.66 -18.17 3.50
N PHE A 19 7.42 -17.67 3.41
CA PHE A 19 6.53 -17.50 4.56
C PHE A 19 5.22 -18.27 4.37
N PRO A 20 5.25 -19.60 4.32
CA PRO A 20 4.08 -20.41 3.96
C PRO A 20 2.93 -20.36 4.99
N GLN A 21 3.18 -19.85 6.20
CA GLN A 21 2.19 -19.70 7.27
C GLN A 21 1.66 -18.27 7.40
N ARG A 22 2.08 -17.33 6.54
CA ARG A 22 1.58 -15.96 6.60
C ARG A 22 0.08 -15.95 6.36
N THR A 23 -0.57 -14.96 6.93
CA THR A 23 -1.98 -14.65 6.69
C THR A 23 -2.09 -13.19 6.34
N ASN A 24 -3.21 -12.77 5.75
CA ASN A 24 -3.47 -11.35 5.55
C ASN A 24 -3.38 -10.56 6.88
N HIS A 25 -3.82 -11.15 7.99
CA HIS A 25 -3.69 -10.56 9.32
C HIS A 25 -2.24 -10.36 9.77
N SER A 26 -1.35 -11.35 9.57
CA SER A 26 0.06 -11.21 9.95
C SER A 26 0.78 -10.17 9.09
N ILE A 27 0.45 -10.11 7.79
CA ILE A 27 1.00 -9.10 6.86
C ILE A 27 0.59 -7.70 7.29
N LEU A 28 -0.71 -7.47 7.54
CA LEU A 28 -1.20 -6.16 7.98
C LEU A 28 -0.68 -5.76 9.37
N THR A 29 -0.42 -6.74 10.24
CA THR A 29 0.21 -6.47 11.54
C THR A 29 1.66 -6.02 11.35
N HIS A 30 2.40 -6.66 10.45
CA HIS A 30 3.76 -6.25 10.14
C HIS A 30 3.80 -4.87 9.48
N LEU A 31 2.92 -4.62 8.51
CA LEU A 31 2.83 -3.33 7.82
C LEU A 31 2.60 -2.17 8.78
N ARG A 32 1.85 -2.35 9.88
CA ARG A 32 1.70 -1.30 10.90
C ARG A 32 3.01 -0.98 11.61
N ARG A 33 3.87 -1.98 11.85
CA ARG A 33 5.19 -1.77 12.44
C ARG A 33 6.09 -1.00 11.48
N GLU A 34 6.06 -1.32 10.19
CA GLU A 34 6.82 -0.55 9.18
C GLU A 34 6.36 0.91 9.11
N LEU A 35 5.08 1.20 9.35
CA LEU A 35 4.61 2.59 9.44
C LEU A 35 5.22 3.30 10.66
N ASP A 36 5.33 2.63 11.82
CA ASP A 36 6.02 3.19 12.99
C ASP A 36 7.51 3.45 12.69
N GLU A 37 8.16 2.59 11.90
CA GLU A 37 9.57 2.75 11.47
C GLU A 37 9.73 3.91 10.49
N ILE A 38 8.81 4.07 9.53
CA ILE A 38 8.74 5.24 8.64
C ILE A 38 8.53 6.54 9.43
N GLU A 39 7.66 6.54 10.45
CA GLU A 39 7.44 7.71 11.29
C GLU A 39 8.71 8.10 12.06
N ALA A 40 9.47 7.11 12.54
CA ALA A 40 10.73 7.33 13.23
C ALA A 40 11.86 7.79 12.30
N LYS A 41 11.90 7.30 11.05
CA LYS A 41 12.95 7.59 10.05
C LYS A 41 12.37 7.89 8.66
N PRO A 42 11.63 8.99 8.48
CA PRO A 42 10.92 9.24 7.22
C PRO A 42 11.85 9.52 6.03
N ASN A 43 13.12 9.82 6.29
CA ASN A 43 14.17 10.03 5.30
C ASN A 43 14.90 8.75 4.90
N ASP A 44 14.60 7.61 5.52
CA ASP A 44 15.16 6.31 5.17
C ASP A 44 14.27 5.63 4.12
N ILE A 45 14.79 5.48 2.90
CA ILE A 45 14.04 4.91 1.77
C ILE A 45 13.77 3.42 1.93
N GLU A 46 14.56 2.71 2.75
CA GLU A 46 14.40 1.27 2.96
C GLU A 46 13.10 0.97 3.73
N GLU A 47 12.74 1.79 4.72
CA GLU A 47 11.50 1.63 5.50
C GLU A 47 10.25 1.77 4.60
N TRP A 48 10.30 2.70 3.64
CA TRP A 48 9.25 2.83 2.62
C TRP A 48 9.19 1.61 1.69
N ALA A 49 10.35 1.03 1.35
CA ALA A 49 10.41 -0.17 0.51
C ALA A 49 9.83 -1.39 1.24
N ASP A 50 10.10 -1.56 2.53
CA ASP A 50 9.56 -2.65 3.35
C ASP A 50 8.03 -2.57 3.45
N ALA A 51 7.48 -1.38 3.70
CA ALA A 51 6.04 -1.17 3.67
C ALA A 51 5.44 -1.53 2.29
N ILE A 52 6.08 -1.09 1.19
CA ILE A 52 5.62 -1.37 -0.18
C ILE A 52 5.66 -2.87 -0.50
N LEU A 53 6.68 -3.61 -0.06
CA LEU A 53 6.76 -5.06 -0.20
C LEU A 53 5.62 -5.75 0.53
N LEU A 54 5.35 -5.38 1.78
CA LEU A 54 4.24 -5.94 2.56
C LEU A 54 2.87 -5.62 1.95
N PHE A 55 2.69 -4.42 1.39
CA PHE A 55 1.48 -4.10 0.63
C PHE A 55 1.27 -5.05 -0.56
N MET A 56 2.33 -5.36 -1.32
CA MET A 56 2.23 -6.30 -2.45
C MET A 56 1.98 -7.73 -2.00
N HIS A 57 2.62 -8.18 -0.91
CA HIS A 57 2.32 -9.48 -0.31
C HIS A 57 0.86 -9.58 0.11
N GLY A 58 0.31 -8.53 0.74
CA GLY A 58 -1.08 -8.47 1.17
C GLY A 58 -2.07 -8.52 0.01
N LEU A 59 -1.78 -7.84 -1.10
CA LEU A 59 -2.59 -7.91 -2.34
C LEU A 59 -2.61 -9.32 -2.91
N ARG A 60 -1.44 -9.94 -3.01
CA ARG A 60 -1.31 -11.30 -3.55
C ARG A 60 -2.05 -12.33 -2.69
N GLU A 61 -1.97 -12.18 -1.36
CA GLU A 61 -2.71 -13.01 -0.40
C GLU A 61 -4.24 -12.92 -0.57
N GLN A 62 -4.75 -11.89 -1.25
CA GLN A 62 -6.16 -11.73 -1.60
C GLN A 62 -6.49 -12.13 -3.05
N GLY A 63 -5.50 -12.66 -3.78
CA GLY A 63 -5.65 -13.05 -5.19
C GLY A 63 -5.58 -11.89 -6.19
N PHE A 64 -5.12 -10.70 -5.77
CA PHE A 64 -4.93 -9.56 -6.67
C PHE A 64 -3.52 -9.54 -7.26
N ASP A 65 -3.43 -9.05 -8.50
CA ASP A 65 -2.16 -8.80 -9.18
C ASP A 65 -1.89 -7.31 -9.43
N ILE A 66 -0.76 -7.02 -10.07
CA ILE A 66 -0.36 -5.65 -10.39
C ILE A 66 -1.33 -4.95 -11.37
N HIS A 67 -2.04 -5.70 -12.21
CA HIS A 67 -3.02 -5.14 -13.16
C HIS A 67 -4.30 -4.72 -12.43
N ASN A 68 -4.76 -5.54 -11.47
CA ASN A 68 -5.85 -5.18 -10.57
C ASN A 68 -5.51 -3.89 -9.80
N LEU A 69 -4.32 -3.84 -9.20
CA LEU A 69 -3.86 -2.67 -8.46
C LEU A 69 -3.77 -1.42 -9.35
N SER A 70 -3.13 -1.52 -10.52
CA SER A 70 -2.98 -0.39 -11.45
C SER A 70 -4.34 0.20 -11.85
N THR A 71 -5.28 -0.67 -12.22
CA THR A 71 -6.64 -0.26 -12.61
C THR A 71 -7.37 0.40 -11.44
N ALA A 72 -7.27 -0.16 -10.24
CA ALA A 72 -7.89 0.39 -9.04
C ALA A 72 -7.30 1.76 -8.67
N LEU A 73 -5.96 1.92 -8.78
CA LEU A 73 -5.26 3.17 -8.52
C LEU A 73 -5.70 4.26 -9.49
N GLU A 74 -5.72 3.99 -10.80
CA GLU A 74 -6.16 4.97 -11.81
C GLU A 74 -7.60 5.43 -11.56
N LYS A 75 -8.51 4.47 -11.32
CA LYS A 75 -9.92 4.77 -11.02
C LYS A 75 -10.04 5.61 -9.75
N LYS A 76 -9.34 5.22 -8.67
CA LYS A 76 -9.39 5.94 -7.39
C LYS A 76 -8.77 7.33 -7.50
N PHE A 77 -7.68 7.47 -8.23
CA PHE A 77 -7.02 8.75 -8.47
C PHE A 77 -7.92 9.70 -9.25
N ALA A 78 -8.57 9.24 -10.32
CA ALA A 78 -9.53 10.03 -11.09
C ALA A 78 -10.73 10.50 -10.24
N ILE A 79 -11.20 9.68 -9.30
CA ILE A 79 -12.22 10.09 -8.31
C ILE A 79 -11.64 11.17 -7.38
N ASN A 80 -10.45 10.94 -6.82
CA ASN A 80 -9.82 11.87 -5.89
C ASN A 80 -9.55 13.26 -6.50
N GLN A 81 -9.21 13.32 -7.78
CA GLN A 81 -9.03 14.58 -8.51
C GLN A 81 -10.33 15.40 -8.66
N LYS A 82 -11.49 14.74 -8.65
CA LYS A 82 -12.80 15.38 -8.78
C LYS A 82 -13.43 15.74 -7.44
N ARG A 83 -12.87 15.27 -6.32
CA ARG A 83 -13.39 15.53 -4.97
C ARG A 83 -13.16 16.98 -4.57
N LYS A 84 -14.07 17.49 -3.74
CA LYS A 84 -13.83 18.70 -2.96
C LYS A 84 -13.18 18.31 -1.64
N TRP A 85 -11.98 18.83 -1.41
CA TRP A 85 -11.22 18.57 -0.18
C TRP A 85 -11.55 19.61 0.90
N GLY A 86 -11.53 19.16 2.16
CA GLY A 86 -11.73 19.99 3.34
C GLY A 86 -10.55 20.93 3.61
N LYS A 87 -10.60 21.59 4.78
CA LYS A 87 -9.40 22.20 5.35
C LYS A 87 -8.64 21.12 6.13
N PRO A 88 -7.30 21.21 6.23
CA PRO A 88 -6.55 20.34 7.13
C PRO A 88 -7.02 20.51 8.58
N ASP A 89 -6.99 19.43 9.35
CA ASP A 89 -7.15 19.45 10.80
C ASP A 89 -5.87 19.94 11.51
N GLU A 90 -5.83 19.83 12.84
CA GLU A 90 -4.66 20.23 13.65
C GLU A 90 -3.40 19.41 13.39
N HIS A 91 -3.55 18.23 12.79
CA HIS A 91 -2.46 17.33 12.39
C HIS A 91 -2.14 17.42 10.89
N GLY A 92 -2.81 18.30 10.15
CA GLY A 92 -2.62 18.46 8.71
C GLY A 92 -3.39 17.46 7.84
N VAL A 93 -4.23 16.60 8.43
CA VAL A 93 -5.01 15.60 7.70
C VAL A 93 -6.12 16.28 6.93
N VAL A 94 -6.20 16.00 5.63
CA VAL A 94 -7.23 16.55 4.75
C VAL A 94 -8.19 15.46 4.31
N GLU A 95 -9.41 15.52 4.80
CA GLU A 95 -10.48 14.63 4.36
C GLU A 95 -11.29 15.24 3.20
N HIS A 96 -11.91 14.37 2.41
CA HIS A 96 -12.85 14.82 1.38
C HIS A 96 -14.18 15.19 2.03
N LYS A 97 -14.84 16.21 1.50
CA LYS A 97 -16.21 16.51 1.91
C LYS A 97 -17.12 15.40 1.39
N GLU A 98 -17.95 14.81 2.24
CA GLU A 98 -19.04 13.96 1.78
C GLU A 98 -20.04 14.84 1.02
N ASP A 99 -20.40 14.44 -0.21
CA ASP A 99 -21.52 15.06 -0.89
C ASP A 99 -22.78 14.60 -0.16
N GLY A 100 -23.38 15.50 0.63
CA GLY A 100 -24.70 15.29 1.24
C GLY A 100 -25.82 15.24 0.21
#